data_AF-A0A954JUK5-F1
#
_entry.id   AF-A0A954JUK5-F1
#
_cell.length_a   1.000
_cell.length_b   1.000
_cell.length_c   1.000
_cell.angle_alpha   90.00
_cell.angle_beta   90.00
_cell.angle_gamma   90.00
#
_symmetry.space_group_name_H-M   'P 1'
#
loop_
_entity.id
_entity.type
_entity.pdbx_description
1 polymer ?
#
loop_
_entity_poly.entity_id
_entity_poly.type
_entity_poly.pdbx_seq_one_letter_code
_entity_poly.pdbx_strand_id
1 'polypeptide(L)'
;MIVVLLDAVALILILKIMDDADVSLLTAVLVSLGAAIGTNLLVFALAMAIGLSGILVAAAIGAALVGVLVSALFGIEIKRSFTIGGIFMLVHLSISFGLGMLFR
;
A
#
# COMPACT_ATOMS: atom_id res chain seq x y z
N MET A 1 5.84 5.62 12.26
CA MET A 1 6.22 4.21 12.48
C MET A 1 5.01 3.32 12.73
N ILE A 2 4.04 3.71 13.58
CA ILE A 2 2.86 2.89 13.86
C ILE A 2 2.01 2.57 12.60
N VAL A 3 1.84 3.54 11.70
CA VAL A 3 1.13 3.36 10.41
C VAL A 3 1.77 2.23 9.59
N VAL A 4 3.10 2.26 9.41
CA VAL A 4 3.83 1.24 8.64
C VAL A 4 3.69 -0.15 9.26
N LEU A 5 3.66 -0.24 10.58
CA LEU A 5 3.50 -1.50 11.28
C LEU A 5 2.09 -2.08 11.11
N LEU A 6 1.06 -1.22 11.15
CA LEU A 6 -0.32 -1.61 10.83
C LEU A 6 -0.46 -2.01 9.36
N ASP A 7 0.18 -1.28 8.44
CA ASP A 7 0.21 -1.64 7.02
C ASP A 7 0.89 -3.00 6.80
N ALA A 8 1.98 -3.27 7.49
CA ALA A 8 2.68 -4.54 7.38
C ALA A 8 1.80 -5.71 7.86
N VAL A 9 1.12 -5.54 8.99
CA VAL A 9 0.15 -6.53 9.49
C VAL A 9 -1.01 -6.71 8.51
N ALA A 10 -1.56 -5.61 7.97
CA ALA A 10 -2.61 -5.67 6.96
C ALA A 10 -2.15 -6.41 5.70
N LEU A 11 -0.94 -6.15 5.21
CA LEU A 11 -0.38 -6.83 4.05
C LEU A 11 -0.23 -8.33 4.28
N ILE A 12 0.28 -8.75 5.44
CA ILE A 12 0.39 -10.17 5.81
C ILE A 12 -0.99 -10.82 5.82
N LEU A 13 -1.98 -10.18 6.45
CA LEU A 13 -3.34 -10.72 6.50
C LEU A 13 -3.97 -10.83 5.11
N ILE A 14 -3.82 -9.81 4.27
CA ILE A 14 -4.33 -9.83 2.89
C ILE A 14 -3.68 -10.97 2.10
N LEU A 15 -2.35 -11.08 2.16
CA LEU A 15 -1.61 -12.13 1.45
C LEU A 15 -1.99 -13.53 1.94
N LYS A 16 -2.14 -13.71 3.26
CA LYS A 16 -2.56 -14.99 3.84
C LYS A 16 -3.98 -15.37 3.45
N ILE A 17 -4.92 -14.42 3.47
CA ILE A 17 -6.34 -14.68 3.14
C ILE A 17 -6.51 -14.95 1.65
N MET A 18 -5.83 -14.19 0.79
CA MET A 18 -6.09 -14.23 -0.66
C MET A 18 -5.28 -15.30 -1.38
N ASP A 19 -4.10 -15.66 -0.86
CA ASP A 19 -3.17 -16.54 -1.57
C ASP A 19 -2.44 -17.55 -0.68
N ASP A 20 -2.80 -17.64 0.59
CA ASP A 20 -2.15 -18.50 1.60
C ASP A 20 -0.62 -18.29 1.70
N ALA A 21 -0.14 -17.10 1.29
CA ALA A 21 1.27 -16.79 1.26
C ALA A 21 1.80 -16.50 2.67
N ASP A 22 2.88 -17.18 3.04
CA ASP A 22 3.58 -16.96 4.30
C ASP A 22 4.67 -15.91 4.13
N VAL A 23 4.49 -14.77 4.81
CA VAL A 23 5.38 -13.60 4.69
C VAL A 23 5.89 -13.21 6.06
N SER A 24 7.22 -13.01 6.16
CA SER A 24 7.82 -12.53 7.40
C SER A 24 7.40 -11.09 7.69
N LEU A 25 7.30 -10.75 8.98
CA LEU A 25 7.00 -9.37 9.39
C LEU A 25 8.01 -8.36 8.82
N LEU A 26 9.29 -8.74 8.77
CA LEU A 26 10.33 -7.87 8.22
C LEU A 26 10.09 -7.56 6.74
N THR A 27 9.78 -8.59 5.94
CA THR A 27 9.48 -8.41 4.51
C THR A 27 8.27 -7.51 4.32
N ALA A 28 7.20 -7.76 5.08
CA ALA A 28 5.99 -6.94 5.02
C ALA A 28 6.27 -5.48 5.41
N VAL A 29 7.04 -5.24 6.48
CA VAL A 29 7.46 -3.89 6.88
C VAL A 29 8.25 -3.17 5.78
N LEU A 30 9.17 -3.86 5.11
CA LEU A 30 9.94 -3.27 4.01
C LEU A 30 9.05 -2.90 2.83
N VAL A 31 8.12 -3.78 2.45
CA VAL A 31 7.16 -3.51 1.36
C VAL A 31 6.24 -2.34 1.74
N SER A 32 5.66 -2.36 2.94
CA SER A 32 4.80 -1.29 3.44
C SER A 32 5.52 0.05 3.57
N LEU A 33 6.79 0.04 4.00
CA LEU A 33 7.60 1.26 4.06
C LEU A 33 7.86 1.82 2.65
N GLY A 34 8.23 0.95 1.70
CA GLY A 34 8.40 1.34 0.30
C GLY A 34 7.12 1.90 -0.31
N ALA A 35 5.97 1.26 -0.04
CA ALA A 35 4.66 1.72 -0.47
C ALA A 35 4.31 3.08 0.16
N ALA A 36 4.54 3.27 1.46
CA ALA A 36 4.25 4.52 2.14
C ALA A 36 5.12 5.69 1.62
N ILE A 37 6.42 5.47 1.45
CA ILE A 37 7.33 6.50 0.90
C ILE A 37 6.95 6.79 -0.56
N GLY A 38 6.76 5.75 -1.36
CA GLY A 38 6.40 5.87 -2.77
C GLY A 38 5.09 6.62 -2.97
N THR A 39 4.02 6.23 -2.27
CA THR A 39 2.72 6.89 -2.32
C THR A 39 2.81 8.35 -1.86
N ASN A 40 3.54 8.66 -0.79
CA ASN A 40 3.68 10.05 -0.33
C ASN A 40 4.41 10.93 -1.35
N LEU A 41 5.50 10.44 -1.95
CA LEU A 41 6.20 11.16 -3.01
C LEU A 41 5.28 11.40 -4.22
N LEU A 42 4.53 10.37 -4.60
CA LEU A 42 3.61 10.44 -5.73
C LEU A 42 2.46 11.41 -5.48
N VAL A 43 1.88 11.37 -4.28
CA VAL A 43 0.84 12.30 -3.81
C VAL A 43 1.38 13.73 -3.83
N PHE A 44 2.58 13.98 -3.31
CA PHE A 44 3.17 15.32 -3.30
C PHE A 44 3.37 15.85 -4.73
N ALA A 45 3.99 15.06 -5.60
CA ALA A 45 4.25 15.46 -6.98
C ALA A 45 2.94 15.73 -7.75
N LEU A 46 1.96 14.84 -7.65
CA LEU A 46 0.69 14.97 -8.37
C LEU A 46 -0.21 16.05 -7.76
N ALA A 47 -0.19 16.24 -6.45
CA ALA A 47 -0.92 17.33 -5.81
C ALA A 47 -0.41 18.71 -6.26
N MET A 48 0.90 18.85 -6.46
CA MET A 48 1.46 20.09 -7.03
C MET A 48 1.10 20.28 -8.51
N ALA A 49 1.01 19.19 -9.28
CA ALA A 49 0.76 19.27 -10.72
C ALA A 49 -0.72 19.50 -11.08
N ILE A 50 -1.64 18.80 -10.41
CA ILE A 50 -3.06 18.76 -10.77
C ILE A 50 -4.01 19.02 -9.58
N GLY A 51 -3.47 19.42 -8.43
CA GLY A 51 -4.26 19.73 -7.24
C GLY A 51 -4.79 18.48 -6.53
N LEU A 52 -5.91 18.62 -5.82
CA LEU A 52 -6.45 17.58 -4.95
C LEU A 52 -6.77 16.26 -5.68
N SER A 53 -7.13 16.32 -6.96
CA SER A 53 -7.37 15.15 -7.81
C SER A 53 -6.13 14.27 -7.97
N GLY A 54 -4.94 14.86 -7.83
CA GLY A 54 -3.67 14.15 -7.83
C GLY A 54 -3.53 13.09 -6.74
N ILE A 55 -4.26 13.24 -5.62
CA ILE A 55 -4.28 12.24 -4.55
C ILE A 55 -4.93 10.94 -5.02
N LEU A 56 -6.05 11.04 -5.76
CA LEU A 56 -6.77 9.86 -6.27
C LEU A 56 -5.96 9.14 -7.35
N VAL A 57 -5.33 9.91 -8.24
CA VAL A 57 -4.43 9.36 -9.26
C VAL A 57 -3.22 8.69 -8.61
N ALA A 58 -2.64 9.33 -7.58
CA ALA A 58 -1.52 8.76 -6.84
C ALA A 58 -1.88 7.45 -6.16
N ALA A 59 -3.08 7.36 -5.56
CA ALA A 59 -3.58 6.14 -4.96
C ALA A 59 -3.72 5.00 -5.98
N ALA A 60 -4.27 5.28 -7.17
CA ALA A 60 -4.43 4.29 -8.22
C ALA A 60 -3.08 3.77 -8.74
N ILE A 61 -2.11 4.66 -8.96
CA ILE A 61 -0.76 4.29 -9.38
C ILE A 61 -0.05 3.53 -8.25
N GLY A 62 -0.16 4.00 -7.00
CA GLY A 62 0.42 3.34 -5.84
C GLY A 62 -0.11 1.91 -5.68
N ALA A 63 -1.41 1.70 -5.83
CA ALA A 63 -2.02 0.37 -5.83
C ALA A 63 -1.44 -0.53 -6.92
N ALA A 64 -1.26 -0.01 -8.13
CA ALA A 64 -0.66 -0.74 -9.24
C ALA A 64 0.80 -1.12 -8.95
N LEU A 65 1.60 -0.18 -8.43
CA LEU A 65 3.00 -0.42 -8.07
C LEU A 65 3.14 -1.46 -6.96
N VAL A 66 2.28 -1.41 -5.93
CA VAL A 66 2.24 -2.44 -4.89
C VAL A 66 1.87 -3.80 -5.50
N GLY A 67 0.90 -3.86 -6.41
CA GLY A 67 0.55 -5.09 -7.10
C GLY A 67 1.71 -5.69 -7.90
N VAL A 68 2.48 -4.85 -8.60
CA VAL A 68 3.70 -5.29 -9.29
C VAL A 68 4.74 -5.82 -8.30
N LEU A 69 4.97 -5.13 -7.19
CA LEU A 69 5.90 -5.58 -6.15
C LEU A 69 5.46 -6.91 -5.52
N VAL A 70 4.16 -7.08 -5.25
CA VAL A 70 3.61 -8.31 -4.70
C VAL A 70 3.81 -9.48 -5.67
N SER A 71 3.51 -9.29 -6.95
CA SER A 71 3.73 -10.33 -7.97
C SER A 71 5.22 -10.70 -8.07
N ALA A 72 6.11 -9.69 -8.08
CA ALA A 72 7.55 -9.91 -8.20
C ALA A 72 8.18 -10.59 -6.97
N LEU A 73 7.72 -10.26 -5.76
CA LEU A 73 8.32 -10.76 -4.52
C LEU A 73 7.73 -12.10 -4.07
N PHE A 74 6.45 -12.35 -4.34
CA PHE A 74 5.73 -13.51 -3.81
C PHE A 74 5.33 -14.52 -4.90
N GLY A 75 5.60 -14.24 -6.18
CA GLY A 75 5.29 -15.16 -7.29
C GLY A 75 3.79 -15.32 -7.57
N ILE A 76 2.97 -14.40 -7.06
CA ILE A 76 1.51 -14.44 -7.18
C ILE A 76 1.09 -14.02 -8.60
N GLU A 77 0.03 -14.63 -9.11
CA GLU A 77 -0.56 -14.26 -10.41
C GLU A 77 -0.78 -12.74 -10.47
N ILE A 78 -0.37 -12.11 -11.58
CA ILE A 78 -0.39 -10.65 -11.72
C ILE A 78 -1.79 -10.06 -11.48
N LYS A 79 -2.85 -10.72 -11.96
CA LYS A 79 -4.24 -10.29 -11.77
C LYS A 79 -4.61 -10.22 -10.30
N ARG A 80 -4.31 -11.28 -9.55
CA ARG A 80 -4.56 -11.37 -8.11
C ARG A 80 -3.70 -10.38 -7.34
N SER A 81 -2.45 -10.19 -7.75
CA SER A 81 -1.52 -9.23 -7.17
C SER A 81 -2.02 -7.78 -7.28
N PHE A 82 -2.61 -7.40 -8.41
CA PHE A 82 -3.25 -6.08 -8.54
C PHE A 82 -4.46 -5.92 -7.61
N THR A 83 -5.25 -6.97 -7.40
CA THR A 83 -6.34 -6.95 -6.42
C THR A 83 -5.81 -6.76 -5.01
N ILE A 84 -4.75 -7.49 -4.63
CA ILE A 84 -4.06 -7.35 -3.34
C ILE A 84 -3.54 -5.91 -3.17
N GLY A 85 -2.86 -5.36 -4.19
CA GLY A 85 -2.34 -4.00 -4.16
C GLY A 85 -3.43 -2.94 -4.02
N GLY A 86 -4.58 -3.13 -4.68
CA GLY A 86 -5.76 -2.28 -4.54
C GLY A 86 -6.33 -2.28 -3.13
N ILE A 87 -6.56 -3.46 -2.56
CA ILE A 87 -7.08 -3.61 -1.18
C ILE A 87 -6.09 -3.02 -0.19
N PHE A 88 -4.80 -3.34 -0.33
CA PHE A 88 -3.75 -2.79 0.52
C PHE A 88 -3.74 -1.27 0.49
N MET A 89 -3.87 -0.64 -0.69
CA MET A 89 -3.87 0.81 -0.80
C MET A 89 -5.09 1.45 -0.14
N LEU A 90 -6.27 0.84 -0.24
CA LEU A 90 -7.46 1.29 0.47
C LEU A 90 -7.26 1.24 1.98
N VAL A 91 -6.67 0.16 2.49
CA VAL A 91 -6.35 0.01 3.92
C VAL A 91 -5.31 1.05 4.36
N HIS A 92 -4.22 1.22 3.59
CA HIS A 92 -3.16 2.18 3.86
C HIS A 92 -3.69 3.62 3.98
N LEU A 93 -4.53 4.03 3.03
CA LEU A 93 -5.17 5.35 3.06
C LEU A 93 -6.12 5.48 4.25
N SER A 94 -6.93 4.46 4.54
CA SER A 94 -7.86 4.47 5.66
C SER A 94 -7.14 4.62 7.00
N ILE A 95 -6.05 3.88 7.21
CA ILE A 95 -5.20 3.99 8.40
C ILE A 95 -4.56 5.37 8.47
N SER A 96 -3.99 5.85 7.36
CA SER A 96 -3.28 7.14 7.31
C SER A 96 -4.23 8.31 7.60
N PHE A 97 -5.42 8.34 6.99
CA PHE A 97 -6.43 9.35 7.26
C PHE A 97 -7.01 9.22 8.67
N GLY A 98 -7.36 8.02 9.11
CA GLY A 98 -7.96 7.79 10.42
C GLY A 98 -7.04 8.19 11.57
N LEU A 99 -5.77 7.75 11.54
CA LEU A 99 -4.78 8.16 12.53
C LEU A 99 -4.40 9.63 12.39
N GLY A 100 -4.34 10.15 11.16
CA GLY A 100 -4.10 11.57 10.91
C GLY A 100 -5.19 12.48 11.49
N MET A 101 -6.43 12.01 11.60
CA MET A 101 -7.52 12.74 12.27
C MET A 101 -7.46 12.63 13.80
N LEU A 102 -7.03 11.49 14.35
CA LEU A 102 -6.97 11.26 15.79
C LEU A 102 -5.81 11.97 16.49
N PHE A 103 -4.69 12.17 15.79
CA PHE A 103 -3.46 12.78 16.33
C PHE A 103 -3.19 14.19 15.80
N ARG A 104 -4.22 14.83 15.25
CA ARG A 104 -4.23 16.26 14.94
C ARG A 104 -4.80 17.05 16.10
#